data_AF-A0A0N4YWR7-F1
#
_entry.id   AF-A0A0N4YWR7-F1
#
_cell.length_a   1.000
_cell.length_b   1.000
_cell.length_c   1.000
_cell.angle_alpha   90.00
_cell.angle_beta   90.00
_cell.angle_gamma   90.00
#
_symmetry.space_group_name_H-M   'P 1'
#
loop_
_entity.id
_entity.type
_entity.pdbx_description
1 polymer ?
#
loop_
_entity_poly.entity_id
_entity_poly.type
_entity_poly.pdbx_seq_one_letter_code
_entity_poly.pdbx_strand_id
1 'polypeptide(L)'
;MKTCYDSGMENFIFEVVTDNAIHLPPQPRVREVVVPTSYRTKSGAKFKARALQYCLEDDVNILQDNDWIVHLDEETLLTTNAICGILNFCEDGRHQFGQGVITYASGEIVNWLTTLSDSFRVADDMGKLRLQFKIFHKPLFGWKGSFVVTQVSVVVQGIL
;
A
#
# COMPACT_ATOMS: atom_id res chain seq x y z
N MET A 1 1.58 14.89 -0.23
CA MET A 1 2.69 15.34 0.64
C MET A 1 2.26 16.10 1.88
N LYS A 2 1.38 17.12 1.79
CA LYS A 2 0.92 17.90 2.97
C LYS A 2 0.52 17.03 4.17
N THR A 3 -0.35 16.03 3.98
CA THR A 3 -0.79 15.12 5.04
C THR A 3 0.37 14.43 5.77
N CYS A 4 1.44 14.03 5.06
CA CYS A 4 2.62 13.40 5.66
C CYS A 4 3.36 14.38 6.57
N TYR A 5 3.59 15.62 6.10
CA TYR A 5 4.24 16.66 6.88
C TYR A 5 3.41 17.09 8.09
N ASP A 6 2.09 17.24 7.91
CA ASP A 6 1.16 17.55 9.01
C ASP A 6 1.11 16.43 10.06
N SER A 7 1.48 15.19 9.68
CA SER A 7 1.61 14.04 10.59
C SER A 7 3.01 13.93 11.21
N GLY A 8 3.93 14.86 10.91
CA GLY A 8 5.30 14.86 11.43
C GLY A 8 6.27 13.90 10.72
N MET A 9 5.94 13.39 9.53
CA MET A 9 6.85 12.51 8.79
C MET A 9 8.04 13.29 8.23
N GLU A 10 9.26 12.83 8.56
CA GLU A 10 10.50 13.41 8.05
C GLU A 10 11.24 12.50 7.06
N ASN A 11 11.07 11.18 7.15
CA ASN A 11 11.80 10.20 6.33
C ASN A 11 10.82 9.34 5.53
N PHE A 12 10.37 9.87 4.39
CA PHE A 12 9.51 9.17 3.46
C PHE A 12 9.82 9.52 2.00
N ILE A 13 9.40 8.62 1.10
CA ILE A 13 9.39 8.79 -0.35
C ILE A 13 8.12 8.17 -0.92
N PHE A 14 7.56 8.79 -1.96
CA PHE A 14 6.51 8.21 -2.79
C PHE A 14 7.14 7.64 -4.05
N GLU A 15 7.00 6.34 -4.27
CA GLU A 15 7.36 5.70 -5.53
C GLU A 15 6.10 5.48 -6.36
N VAL A 16 6.08 6.08 -7.56
CA VAL A 16 5.00 5.93 -8.53
C VAL A 16 5.50 5.05 -9.65
N VAL A 17 4.93 3.85 -9.75
CA VAL A 17 5.41 2.80 -10.63
C VAL A 17 4.43 2.58 -11.76
N THR A 18 4.88 2.75 -13.00
CA THR A 18 4.00 2.74 -14.16
C THR A 18 4.61 1.97 -15.33
N ASP A 19 3.77 1.35 -16.15
CA ASP A 19 4.22 0.70 -17.39
C ASP A 19 4.63 1.73 -18.47
N ASN A 20 4.09 2.95 -18.40
CA ASN A 20 4.40 4.06 -19.29
C ASN A 20 4.81 5.28 -18.47
N ALA A 21 5.77 6.05 -18.98
CA ALA A 21 6.14 7.32 -18.38
C ALA A 21 4.93 8.26 -18.33
N ILE A 22 4.66 8.80 -17.15
CA ILE A 22 3.65 9.83 -16.90
C ILE A 22 4.30 11.22 -16.77
N HIS A 23 5.63 11.28 -16.76
CA HIS A 23 6.42 12.51 -16.76
C HIS A 23 6.07 13.41 -15.56
N LEU A 24 6.16 12.84 -14.36
CA LEU A 24 5.93 13.61 -13.14
C LEU A 24 6.93 14.77 -13.07
N PRO A 25 6.47 16.00 -12.75
CA PRO A 25 7.38 17.10 -12.52
C PRO A 25 8.33 16.74 -11.37
N PRO A 26 9.62 17.10 -11.45
CA PRO A 26 10.56 16.82 -10.38
C PRO A 26 10.06 17.39 -9.06
N GLN A 27 9.85 16.51 -8.08
CA GLN A 27 9.41 16.86 -6.75
C GLN A 27 10.30 16.17 -5.71
N PRO A 28 10.69 16.87 -4.64
CA PRO A 28 11.37 16.21 -3.53
C PRO A 28 10.50 15.07 -3.00
N ARG A 29 11.12 13.92 -2.71
CA ARG A 29 10.43 12.73 -2.14
C ARG A 29 9.39 12.09 -3.05
N VAL A 30 9.44 12.32 -4.35
CA VAL A 30 8.66 11.57 -5.35
C VAL A 30 9.62 10.99 -6.37
N ARG A 31 9.51 9.69 -6.62
CA ARG A 31 10.29 8.97 -7.64
C ARG A 31 9.33 8.27 -8.59
N GLU A 32 9.49 8.55 -9.88
CA GLU A 32 8.81 7.81 -10.94
C GLU A 32 9.68 6.61 -11.35
N VAL A 33 9.09 5.42 -11.39
CA VAL A 33 9.74 4.18 -11.85
C VAL A 33 8.96 3.63 -13.03
N VAL A 34 9.57 3.66 -14.21
CA VAL A 34 8.94 3.15 -15.43
C VAL A 34 9.38 1.71 -15.66
N VAL A 35 8.43 0.80 -15.76
CA VAL A 35 8.69 -0.63 -15.95
C VAL A 35 9.02 -0.91 -17.42
N PRO A 36 10.24 -1.36 -17.77
CA PRO A 36 10.64 -1.58 -19.16
C PRO A 36 9.73 -2.61 -19.83
N THR A 37 9.29 -2.39 -21.06
CA THR A 37 8.40 -3.32 -21.78
C THR A 37 9.00 -4.72 -21.96
N SER A 38 10.33 -4.85 -21.89
CA SER A 38 11.07 -6.12 -21.91
C SER A 38 11.04 -6.88 -20.59
N TYR A 39 10.80 -6.22 -19.46
CA TYR A 39 10.84 -6.85 -18.14
C TYR A 39 9.72 -7.89 -17.97
N ARG A 40 10.09 -9.06 -17.44
CA ARG A 40 9.19 -10.18 -17.16
C ARG A 40 9.47 -10.67 -15.74
N THR A 41 8.42 -10.79 -14.95
CA THR A 41 8.50 -11.38 -13.61
C THR A 41 8.76 -12.88 -13.72
N LYS A 42 9.47 -13.45 -12.73
CA LYS A 42 9.75 -14.89 -12.68
C LYS A 42 8.48 -15.75 -12.60
N SER A 43 7.43 -15.24 -11.94
CA SER A 43 6.13 -15.90 -11.79
C SER A 43 5.19 -15.72 -12.99
N GLY A 44 5.52 -14.83 -13.93
CA GLY A 44 4.61 -14.45 -15.02
C GLY A 44 3.48 -13.51 -14.59
N ALA A 45 3.56 -12.92 -13.39
CA ALA A 45 2.68 -11.85 -12.94
C ALA A 45 2.62 -10.68 -13.95
N LYS A 46 1.43 -10.08 -14.09
CA LYS A 46 1.11 -9.02 -15.06
C LYS A 46 0.54 -7.78 -14.36
N PHE A 47 0.44 -6.67 -15.10
CA PHE A 47 -0.20 -5.43 -14.64
C PHE A 47 0.41 -4.89 -13.34
N LYS A 48 -0.40 -4.53 -12.34
CA LYS A 48 0.05 -3.98 -11.05
C LYS A 48 1.07 -4.87 -10.34
N ALA A 49 0.86 -6.18 -10.33
CA ALA A 49 1.79 -7.12 -9.68
C ALA A 49 3.17 -7.13 -10.38
N ARG A 50 3.20 -6.96 -11.71
CA ARG A 50 4.46 -6.81 -12.46
C ARG A 50 5.20 -5.53 -12.08
N ALA A 51 4.49 -4.43 -11.95
CA ALA A 51 5.08 -3.14 -11.57
C ALA A 51 5.63 -3.18 -10.13
N LEU A 52 4.85 -3.73 -9.19
CA LEU A 52 5.28 -3.89 -7.80
C LEU A 52 6.51 -4.79 -7.68
N GLN A 53 6.53 -5.91 -8.40
CA GLN A 53 7.70 -6.80 -8.43
C GLN A 53 8.94 -6.09 -9.02
N TYR A 54 8.78 -5.31 -10.08
CA TYR A 54 9.91 -4.63 -10.73
C TYR A 54 10.64 -3.66 -9.78
N CYS A 55 9.91 -2.98 -8.90
CA CYS A 55 10.52 -2.05 -7.94
C CYS A 55 11.34 -2.73 -6.86
N LEU A 56 11.16 -4.04 -6.70
CA LEU A 56 11.87 -4.86 -5.74
C LEU A 56 13.06 -5.61 -6.38
N GLU A 57 13.30 -5.46 -7.68
CA GLU A 57 14.50 -6.01 -8.33
C GLU A 57 15.76 -5.30 -7.82
N ASP A 58 16.85 -6.04 -7.65
CA ASP A 58 18.09 -5.57 -6.99
C ASP A 58 18.69 -4.31 -7.63
N ASP A 59 18.52 -4.13 -8.94
CA ASP A 59 19.02 -2.98 -9.70
C ASP A 59 18.08 -1.76 -9.69
N VAL A 60 16.87 -1.91 -9.16
CA VAL A 60 15.82 -0.87 -9.11
C VAL A 60 15.52 -0.44 -7.67
N ASN A 61 15.52 -1.40 -6.74
CA ASN A 61 15.20 -1.19 -5.34
C ASN A 61 16.20 -0.23 -4.67
N ILE A 62 15.68 0.70 -3.89
CA ILE A 62 16.48 1.67 -3.12
C ILE A 62 16.29 1.51 -1.61
N LEU A 63 15.44 0.58 -1.19
CA LEU A 63 15.03 0.38 0.18
C LEU A 63 15.93 -0.63 0.88
N GLN A 64 16.16 -0.41 2.18
CA GLN A 64 16.85 -1.33 3.06
C GLN A 64 15.88 -2.32 3.70
N ASP A 65 16.39 -3.45 4.20
CA ASP A 65 15.59 -4.53 4.79
C ASP A 65 14.68 -4.09 5.95
N ASN A 66 15.07 -3.02 6.66
CA ASN A 66 14.33 -2.46 7.78
C ASN A 66 13.33 -1.37 7.39
N ASP A 67 13.33 -0.91 6.14
CA ASP A 67 12.38 0.08 5.65
C ASP A 67 10.96 -0.49 5.57
N TRP A 68 9.98 0.41 5.64
CA TRP A 68 8.56 0.08 5.57
C TRP A 68 7.96 0.53 4.25
N ILE A 69 7.27 -0.38 3.58
CA ILE A 69 6.50 -0.12 2.37
C ILE A 69 5.03 -0.03 2.73
N VAL A 70 4.36 1.02 2.24
CA VAL A 70 2.91 1.15 2.28
C VAL A 70 2.38 1.11 0.85
N HIS A 71 1.68 0.04 0.48
CA HIS A 71 1.08 -0.09 -0.84
C HIS A 71 -0.26 0.63 -0.89
N LEU A 72 -0.33 1.69 -1.69
CA LEU A 72 -1.52 2.50 -1.90
C LEU A 72 -2.04 2.32 -3.33
N ASP A 73 -3.34 2.49 -3.51
CA ASP A 73 -3.95 2.56 -4.84
C ASP A 73 -3.96 4.00 -5.36
N GLU A 74 -4.01 4.21 -6.68
CA GLU A 74 -3.94 5.56 -7.26
C GLU A 74 -5.06 6.50 -6.79
N GLU A 75 -6.21 5.95 -6.43
CA GLU A 75 -7.38 6.68 -5.93
C GLU A 75 -7.39 6.85 -4.41
N THR A 76 -6.41 6.30 -3.69
CA THR A 76 -6.40 6.28 -2.22
C THR A 76 -6.09 7.67 -1.67
N LEU A 77 -7.00 8.20 -0.84
CA LEU A 77 -6.80 9.43 -0.08
C LEU A 77 -6.32 9.12 1.34
N LEU A 78 -5.12 9.58 1.68
CA LEU A 78 -4.58 9.46 3.04
C LEU A 78 -5.08 10.58 3.96
N THR A 79 -5.49 10.21 5.16
CA THR A 79 -5.77 11.14 6.27
C THR A 79 -4.58 11.19 7.23
N THR A 80 -4.44 12.28 7.98
CA THR A 80 -3.41 12.42 9.02
C THR A 80 -3.50 11.28 10.04
N ASN A 81 -4.73 10.91 10.44
CA ASN A 81 -4.96 9.80 11.38
C ASN A 81 -4.51 8.45 10.81
N ALA A 82 -4.70 8.19 9.51
CA ALA A 82 -4.23 6.97 8.88
C ALA A 82 -2.70 6.89 8.91
N ILE A 83 -2.02 8.01 8.63
CA ILE A 83 -0.55 8.09 8.72
C ILE A 83 -0.07 7.86 10.15
N CYS A 84 -0.67 8.52 11.14
CA CYS A 84 -0.33 8.29 12.55
C CYS A 84 -0.54 6.81 12.95
N GLY A 85 -1.60 6.17 12.45
CA GLY A 85 -1.85 4.75 12.67
C GLY A 85 -0.77 3.85 12.08
N ILE A 86 -0.32 4.15 10.85
CA ILE A 86 0.79 3.44 10.19
C ILE A 86 2.07 3.62 10.99
N LEU A 87 2.42 4.86 11.37
CA LEU A 87 3.62 5.15 12.14
C LEU A 87 3.62 4.40 13.49
N ASN A 88 2.50 4.45 14.23
CA ASN A 88 2.37 3.71 15.48
C ASN A 88 2.54 2.20 15.30
N PHE A 89 2.06 1.64 14.19
CA PHE A 89 2.25 0.23 13.86
C PHE A 89 3.72 -0.09 13.58
N CYS A 90 4.39 0.73 12.76
CA CYS A 90 5.81 0.57 12.45
C CYS A 90 6.70 0.69 13.71
N GLU A 91 6.41 1.66 14.58
CA GLU A 91 7.14 1.90 15.83
C GLU A 91 6.90 0.81 16.88
N ASP A 92 5.68 0.25 16.98
CA ASP A 92 5.43 -0.87 17.89
C ASP A 92 6.23 -2.12 17.48
N GLY A 93 6.47 -2.33 16.18
CA GLY A 93 7.44 -3.28 15.65
C GLY A 93 7.18 -4.77 15.95
N ARG A 94 6.06 -5.11 16.61
CA ARG A 94 5.72 -6.49 17.00
C ARG A 94 5.39 -7.38 15.82
N HIS A 95 4.88 -6.78 14.74
CA HIS A 95 4.47 -7.47 13.53
C HIS A 95 5.01 -6.72 12.32
N GLN A 96 5.57 -7.45 11.36
CA GLN A 96 6.22 -6.88 10.18
C GLN A 96 5.28 -6.72 8.98
N PHE A 97 4.01 -7.11 9.13
CA PHE A 97 2.99 -7.06 8.10
C PHE A 97 1.64 -6.70 8.72
N GLY A 98 0.96 -5.72 8.13
CA GLY A 98 -0.30 -5.19 8.62
C GLY A 98 -1.16 -4.62 7.50
N GLN A 99 -2.42 -4.35 7.83
CA GLN A 99 -3.40 -3.84 6.90
C GLN A 99 -4.18 -2.68 7.55
N GLY A 100 -4.44 -1.64 6.76
CA GLY A 100 -5.37 -0.59 7.13
C GLY A 100 -6.81 -0.89 6.72
N VAL A 101 -7.72 0.05 7.01
CA VAL A 101 -9.12 0.01 6.56
C VAL A 101 -9.28 1.08 5.49
N ILE A 102 -9.95 0.74 4.39
CA ILE A 102 -10.40 1.71 3.39
C ILE A 102 -11.87 2.01 3.62
N THR A 103 -12.20 3.29 3.71
CA THR A 103 -13.58 3.76 3.82
C THR A 103 -14.02 4.45 2.54
N TYR A 104 -15.24 4.16 2.11
CA TYR A 104 -15.87 4.77 0.94
C TYR A 104 -16.94 5.77 1.36
N ALA A 105 -17.39 6.60 0.41
CA ALA A 105 -18.43 7.60 0.60
C ALA A 105 -18.15 8.66 1.68
N SER A 106 -16.91 9.15 1.74
CA SER A 106 -16.53 10.29 2.59
C SER A 106 -17.00 11.65 2.05
N GLY A 107 -17.68 11.66 0.89
CA GLY A 107 -18.22 12.85 0.22
C GLY A 107 -19.73 12.76 0.02
N GLU A 108 -20.26 13.54 -0.93
CA GLU A 108 -21.68 13.51 -1.27
C GLU A 108 -22.08 12.14 -1.86
N ILE A 109 -23.20 11.59 -1.39
CA ILE A 109 -23.71 10.30 -1.85
C ILE A 109 -24.50 10.52 -3.14
N VAL A 110 -23.88 10.17 -4.28
CA VAL A 110 -24.52 10.26 -5.60
C VAL A 110 -25.43 9.07 -5.88
N ASN A 111 -25.08 7.88 -5.40
CA ASN A 111 -25.90 6.67 -5.55
C ASN A 111 -25.84 5.81 -4.29
N TRP A 112 -27.00 5.64 -3.67
CA TRP A 112 -27.15 4.91 -2.41
C TRP A 112 -26.93 3.41 -2.55
N LEU A 113 -27.33 2.81 -3.68
CA LEU A 113 -27.18 1.37 -3.88
C LEU A 113 -25.70 0.99 -4.01
N THR A 114 -24.93 1.74 -4.80
CA THR A 114 -23.48 1.50 -4.95
C THR A 114 -22.74 1.82 -3.64
N THR A 115 -23.10 2.91 -2.96
CA THR A 115 -22.50 3.29 -1.66
C THR A 115 -22.75 2.23 -0.58
N LEU A 116 -23.98 1.71 -0.50
CA LEU A 116 -24.31 0.60 0.41
C LEU A 116 -23.52 -0.65 0.02
N SER A 117 -23.37 -0.92 -1.28
CA SER A 117 -22.60 -2.08 -1.76
C SER A 117 -21.12 -1.97 -1.38
N ASP A 118 -20.52 -0.78 -1.44
CA ASP A 118 -19.14 -0.55 -1.01
C ASP A 118 -18.95 -0.73 0.51
N SER A 119 -20.02 -0.56 1.30
CA SER A 119 -19.97 -0.77 2.76
C SER A 119 -19.66 -2.23 3.13
N PHE A 120 -19.93 -3.20 2.24
CA PHE A 120 -19.52 -4.59 2.46
C PHE A 120 -18.00 -4.75 2.54
N ARG A 121 -17.24 -3.93 1.81
CA ARG A 121 -15.76 -3.96 1.86
C ARG A 121 -15.26 -3.51 3.23
N VAL A 122 -15.82 -2.42 3.75
CA VAL A 122 -15.51 -1.91 5.09
C VAL A 122 -15.85 -2.94 6.16
N ALA A 123 -17.00 -3.62 6.02
CA ALA A 123 -17.42 -4.68 6.95
C ALA A 123 -16.46 -5.88 6.91
N ASP A 124 -15.98 -6.28 5.73
CA ASP A 124 -15.02 -7.38 5.58
C ASP A 124 -13.65 -7.05 6.20
N ASP A 125 -13.17 -5.81 6.01
CA ASP A 125 -11.95 -5.30 6.63
C ASP A 125 -12.04 -5.29 8.16
N MET A 126 -13.11 -4.69 8.70
CA MET A 126 -13.29 -4.55 10.15
C MET A 126 -13.68 -5.85 10.86
N GLY A 127 -14.26 -6.80 10.12
CA GLY A 127 -14.68 -8.11 10.62
C GLY A 127 -13.63 -9.18 10.36
N LYS A 128 -13.67 -9.77 9.16
CA LYS A 128 -12.90 -10.96 8.79
C LYS A 128 -11.39 -10.69 8.84
N LEU A 129 -10.93 -9.59 8.26
CA LEU A 129 -9.49 -9.31 8.16
C LEU A 129 -8.93 -8.86 9.52
N ARG A 130 -9.60 -7.95 10.22
CA ARG A 130 -9.22 -7.56 11.59
C ARG A 130 -9.12 -8.77 12.53
N LEU A 131 -10.08 -9.70 12.46
CA LEU A 131 -10.04 -10.92 13.26
C LEU A 131 -8.82 -11.77 12.92
N GLN A 132 -8.54 -11.96 11.62
CA GLN A 132 -7.38 -12.74 11.17
C GLN A 132 -6.06 -12.14 11.63
N PHE A 133 -5.87 -10.83 11.51
CA PHE A 133 -4.66 -10.15 11.98
C PHE A 133 -4.53 -10.13 13.50
N LYS A 134 -5.65 -10.06 14.22
CA LYS A 134 -5.65 -10.08 15.69
C LYS A 134 -5.32 -11.46 16.27
N ILE A 135 -5.79 -12.54 15.66
CA ILE A 135 -5.63 -13.91 16.18
C ILE A 135 -4.42 -14.62 15.57
N PHE A 136 -4.24 -14.53 14.25
CA PHE A 136 -3.25 -15.31 13.52
C PHE A 136 -2.05 -14.48 13.06
N HIS A 137 -2.15 -13.15 13.11
CA HIS A 137 -1.12 -12.21 12.63
C HIS A 137 -0.76 -12.38 11.15
N LYS A 138 -1.68 -12.95 10.36
CA LYS A 138 -1.54 -13.15 8.91
C LYS A 138 -2.90 -13.28 8.24
N PRO A 139 -3.04 -12.89 6.95
CA PRO A 139 -4.24 -13.12 6.19
C PRO A 139 -4.26 -14.59 5.72
N LEU A 140 -5.14 -15.41 6.30
CA LEU A 140 -5.27 -16.83 5.95
C LEU A 140 -6.16 -17.05 4.73
N PHE A 141 -7.20 -16.23 4.55
CA PHE A 141 -8.10 -16.34 3.40
C PHE A 141 -8.86 -15.04 3.11
N GLY A 142 -9.14 -14.83 1.82
CA GLY A 142 -9.99 -13.74 1.33
C GLY A 142 -9.44 -12.35 1.62
N TRP A 143 -8.15 -12.13 1.35
CA TRP A 143 -7.51 -10.83 1.48
C TRP A 143 -7.71 -10.00 0.21
N LYS A 144 -8.54 -8.96 0.29
CA LYS A 144 -8.82 -8.08 -0.85
C LYS A 144 -9.27 -6.70 -0.37
N GLY A 145 -8.75 -5.66 -1.00
CA GLY A 145 -9.41 -4.36 -1.02
C GLY A 145 -9.01 -3.35 0.05
N SER A 146 -7.85 -3.52 0.68
CA SER A 146 -7.27 -2.57 1.63
C SER A 146 -5.81 -2.27 1.33
N PHE A 147 -5.32 -1.13 1.81
CA PHE A 147 -3.89 -0.83 1.77
C PHE A 147 -3.14 -1.68 2.80
N VAL A 148 -1.90 -2.00 2.49
CA VAL A 148 -1.03 -2.76 3.40
C VAL A 148 0.25 -2.05 3.71
N VAL A 149 0.75 -2.34 4.91
CA VAL A 149 2.03 -1.90 5.44
C VAL A 149 2.87 -3.13 5.71
N THR A 150 4.10 -3.13 5.25
CA THR A 150 5.00 -4.28 5.35
C THR A 150 6.44 -3.84 5.40
N GLN A 151 7.26 -4.57 6.16
CA GLN A 151 8.70 -4.36 6.13
C GLN A 151 9.30 -5.01 4.88
N VAL A 152 10.33 -4.39 4.30
CA VAL A 152 10.99 -4.87 3.06
C VAL A 152 11.47 -6.31 3.19
N SER A 153 12.12 -6.66 4.30
CA SER A 153 12.62 -8.01 4.57
C SER A 153 11.55 -9.12 4.46
N VAL A 154 10.28 -8.78 4.71
CA VAL A 154 9.16 -9.70 4.60
C VAL A 154 8.62 -9.81 3.18
N VAL A 155 8.61 -8.70 2.44
CA VAL A 155 8.15 -8.69 1.05
C VAL A 155 9.04 -9.58 0.17
N VAL A 156 10.35 -9.47 0.34
CA VAL A 156 11.36 -10.25 -0.40
C VAL A 156 11.21 -11.76 -0.14
N GLN A 157 10.59 -12.16 0.97
CA GLN A 157 10.33 -13.56 1.32
C GLN A 157 9.04 -14.16 0.72
N GLY A 158 8.33 -13.40 -0.13
CA GLY A 158 7.24 -13.94 -0.96
C GLY A 158 5.82 -13.62 -0.48
N ILE A 159 5.60 -12.44 0.10
CA ILE A 159 4.24 -11.95 0.42
C ILE A 159 3.51 -11.37 -0.82
N LEU A 160 4.22 -11.10 -1.93
CA LEU A 160 3.67 -10.64 -3.20
C LEU A 160 3.85 -11.65 -4.34
#